data_AF-A0A7C1V010-F1
#
_entry.id   AF-A0A7C1V010-F1
#
_cell.length_a   1.000
_cell.length_b   1.000
_cell.length_c   1.000
_cell.angle_alpha   90.00
_cell.angle_beta   90.00
_cell.angle_gamma   90.00
#
_symmetry.space_group_name_H-M   'P 1'
#
loop_
_entity.id
_entity.type
_entity.pdbx_description
1 polymer ?
#
loop_
_entity_poly.entity_id
_entity_poly.type
_entity_poly.pdbx_seq_one_letter_code
_entity_poly.pdbx_strand_id
1 'polypeptide(L)'
;IADHVRALTFAIADGALPSNEGRGYVLRRILRRAARFARTLDLHEPVIYKLVPTVVDIMGDAFPEIKEKHQYVSMVIKSEEESFGNTLDRGIDLFEKLVNNYQKKGITKIEGKEAFRLYDTYGFPLDLTQLMAEEKGMTVDENGFNQEMEQQRERARLAGKWDYGIEVNWDEWESPTQGSDSKFVGYHILETESQIRLFKKERDHVYLVLDKTPFYAEAGGQVGDVGEIGGEGFLLSVKDTVRQGEKIIHIAKGDFPNQLTSPVVKARVKRDKRLSTARNHTATHLLQAALRKVLGAHVHQSGSLVSPFRLRFDLTYFERISLAQLNEIEQIVNQKILENIPVEPYETSFEEAKKMGAMALFGEKYGDVVRVVKINDFSLELCGGTHVQNTGQIGLFRIEAESSVAAGIRRIEAVTGEEAYRKMIEERKIIRSMSEVFNAPVEELQNRLQALIEQNKTLEKELQKIRLKSSSQNVDQWIENAKDVDGFRLVVTSVKPRSVDELKQIGDVLREKLKSGIGVLG
;
A
#
# COMPACT_ATOMS: atom_id res chain seq x y z
N ILE A 1 -25.27 -18.77 10.52
CA ILE A 1 -24.08 -19.32 9.82
C ILE A 1 -24.45 -19.90 8.46
N ALA A 2 -25.30 -20.94 8.37
CA ALA A 2 -25.65 -21.61 7.11
C ALA A 2 -26.14 -20.64 6.01
N ASP A 3 -27.10 -19.77 6.33
CA ASP A 3 -27.61 -18.78 5.37
C ASP A 3 -26.54 -17.77 4.91
N HIS A 4 -25.63 -17.39 5.80
CA HIS A 4 -24.54 -16.46 5.48
C HIS A 4 -23.53 -17.09 4.52
N VAL A 5 -23.13 -18.35 4.75
CA VAL A 5 -22.23 -19.08 3.84
C VAL A 5 -22.88 -19.21 2.45
N ARG A 6 -24.18 -19.53 2.41
CA ARG A 6 -24.93 -19.57 1.15
C ARG A 6 -24.87 -18.22 0.43
N ALA A 7 -25.25 -17.13 1.07
CA ALA A 7 -25.22 -15.79 0.47
C ALA A 7 -23.82 -15.39 -0.03
N LEU A 8 -22.78 -15.67 0.75
CA LEU A 8 -21.38 -15.40 0.38
C LEU A 8 -20.93 -16.22 -0.83
N THR A 9 -21.32 -17.50 -0.88
CA THR A 9 -20.93 -18.42 -1.95
C THR A 9 -21.44 -17.95 -3.30
N PHE A 10 -22.73 -17.58 -3.37
CA PHE A 10 -23.32 -17.04 -4.59
C PHE A 10 -22.70 -15.70 -4.99
N ALA A 11 -22.62 -14.75 -4.05
CA ALA A 11 -22.14 -13.41 -4.37
C ALA A 11 -20.67 -13.39 -4.83
N ILE A 12 -19.81 -14.22 -4.23
CA ILE A 12 -18.40 -14.32 -4.64
C ILE A 12 -18.26 -15.06 -5.97
N ALA A 13 -19.07 -16.09 -6.22
CA ALA A 13 -19.09 -16.76 -7.53
C ALA A 13 -19.54 -15.80 -8.65
N ASP A 14 -20.45 -14.87 -8.38
CA ASP A 14 -20.88 -13.81 -9.30
C ASP A 14 -19.85 -12.68 -9.46
N GLY A 15 -18.71 -12.76 -8.77
CA GLY A 15 -17.59 -11.82 -8.91
C GLY A 15 -17.61 -10.65 -7.93
N ALA A 16 -18.52 -10.63 -6.95
CA ALA A 16 -18.49 -9.63 -5.88
C ALA A 16 -17.52 -10.05 -4.77
N LEU A 17 -16.69 -9.12 -4.30
CA LEU A 17 -15.67 -9.41 -3.29
C LEU A 17 -15.90 -8.62 -2.00
N PRO A 18 -15.61 -9.20 -0.82
CA PRO A 18 -15.55 -8.46 0.43
C PRO A 18 -14.63 -7.23 0.30
N SER A 19 -15.13 -6.05 0.60
CA SER A 19 -14.39 -4.78 0.50
C SER A 19 -14.88 -3.78 1.55
N ASN A 20 -14.26 -2.60 1.63
CA ASN A 20 -14.67 -1.56 2.59
C ASN A 20 -15.85 -0.71 2.09
N GLU A 21 -16.28 -0.85 0.83
CA GLU A 21 -17.26 0.06 0.21
C GLU A 21 -18.26 -0.68 -0.69
N GLY A 22 -19.40 -0.03 -0.95
CA GLY A 22 -20.42 -0.51 -1.87
C GLY A 22 -20.94 -1.92 -1.55
N ARG A 23 -21.05 -2.76 -2.58
CA ARG A 23 -21.56 -4.14 -2.44
C ARG A 23 -20.59 -5.04 -1.67
N GLY A 24 -19.30 -4.78 -1.77
CA GLY A 24 -18.28 -5.56 -1.05
C GLY A 24 -18.32 -5.34 0.45
N TYR A 25 -18.69 -4.15 0.92
CA TYR A 25 -18.96 -3.89 2.33
C TYR A 25 -20.05 -4.80 2.90
N VAL A 26 -21.12 -5.03 2.14
CA VAL A 26 -22.21 -5.92 2.56
C VAL A 26 -21.72 -7.37 2.69
N LEU A 27 -20.92 -7.87 1.75
CA LEU A 27 -20.35 -9.22 1.83
C LEU A 27 -19.40 -9.38 3.01
N ARG A 28 -18.52 -8.40 3.21
CA ARG A 28 -17.65 -8.34 4.38
C ARG A 28 -18.46 -8.40 5.69
N ARG A 29 -19.56 -7.65 5.77
CA ARG A 29 -20.50 -7.65 6.91
C ARG A 29 -21.09 -9.03 7.18
N ILE A 30 -21.58 -9.72 6.14
CA ILE A 30 -22.18 -11.06 6.25
C ILE A 30 -21.14 -12.08 6.74
N LEU A 31 -19.92 -12.04 6.20
CA LEU A 31 -18.83 -12.94 6.59
C LEU A 31 -18.44 -12.73 8.05
N ARG A 32 -18.24 -11.48 8.48
CA ARG A 32 -17.85 -11.16 9.86
C ARG A 32 -18.91 -11.59 10.88
N ARG A 33 -20.19 -11.45 10.54
CA ARG A 33 -21.30 -11.99 11.36
C ARG A 33 -21.22 -13.51 11.46
N ALA A 34 -20.98 -14.20 10.35
CA ALA A 34 -20.84 -15.66 10.35
C ALA A 34 -19.67 -16.10 11.23
N ALA A 35 -18.51 -15.44 11.13
CA ALA A 35 -17.34 -15.70 11.95
C ALA A 35 -17.61 -15.43 13.45
N ARG A 36 -18.33 -14.36 13.80
CA ARG A 36 -18.75 -14.11 15.19
C ARG A 36 -19.65 -15.22 15.73
N PHE A 37 -20.61 -15.70 14.93
CA PHE A 37 -21.46 -16.82 15.36
C PHE A 37 -20.66 -18.12 15.50
N ALA A 38 -19.62 -18.34 14.69
CA ALA A 38 -18.71 -19.45 14.88
C ALA A 38 -17.99 -19.37 16.24
N ARG A 39 -17.55 -18.17 16.65
CA ARG A 39 -16.96 -17.95 18.00
C ARG A 39 -17.92 -18.27 19.14
N THR A 40 -19.21 -17.97 18.99
CA THR A 40 -20.21 -18.34 20.02
C THR A 40 -20.41 -19.86 20.17
N LEU A 41 -19.97 -20.64 19.17
CA LEU A 41 -19.96 -22.10 19.19
C LEU A 41 -18.59 -22.68 19.58
N ASP A 42 -17.70 -21.86 20.13
CA ASP A 42 -16.32 -22.22 20.50
C ASP A 42 -15.44 -22.65 19.31
N LEU A 43 -15.76 -22.21 18.10
CA LEU A 43 -14.96 -22.44 16.90
C LEU A 43 -14.04 -21.24 16.66
N HIS A 44 -12.76 -21.41 17.03
CA HIS A 44 -11.73 -20.37 16.96
C HIS A 44 -10.92 -20.37 15.65
N GLU A 45 -10.92 -21.49 14.93
CA GLU A 45 -10.26 -21.58 13.62
C GLU A 45 -11.17 -21.09 12.49
N PRO A 46 -10.63 -20.75 11.31
CA PRO A 46 -11.42 -20.51 10.12
C PRO A 46 -12.25 -21.77 9.75
N VAL A 47 -13.57 -21.62 9.75
CA VAL A 47 -14.54 -22.70 9.52
C VAL A 47 -15.60 -22.36 8.49
N ILE A 48 -15.88 -21.08 8.23
CA ILE A 48 -16.92 -20.66 7.29
C ILE A 48 -16.59 -21.15 5.87
N TYR A 49 -15.32 -21.07 5.46
CA TYR A 49 -14.91 -21.54 4.12
C TYR A 49 -15.05 -23.06 3.94
N LYS A 50 -14.97 -23.83 5.03
CA LYS A 50 -15.10 -25.31 5.02
C LYS A 50 -16.54 -25.74 4.71
N LEU A 51 -17.52 -24.83 4.83
CA LEU A 51 -18.92 -25.08 4.53
C LEU A 51 -19.28 -24.82 3.06
N VAL A 52 -18.39 -24.18 2.29
CA VAL A 52 -18.60 -23.90 0.85
C VAL A 52 -18.80 -25.20 0.03
N PRO A 53 -17.99 -26.26 0.19
CA PRO A 53 -18.21 -27.53 -0.51
C PRO A 53 -19.63 -28.08 -0.29
N THR A 54 -20.14 -28.01 0.94
CA THR A 54 -21.50 -28.48 1.25
C THR A 54 -22.58 -27.66 0.55
N VAL A 55 -22.39 -26.34 0.40
CA VAL A 55 -23.32 -25.51 -0.40
C VAL A 55 -23.28 -25.91 -1.87
N VAL A 56 -22.09 -26.20 -2.40
CA VAL A 56 -21.90 -26.65 -3.79
C VAL A 56 -22.52 -28.04 -4.00
N ASP A 57 -22.38 -28.95 -3.06
CA ASP A 57 -22.98 -30.29 -3.14
C ASP A 57 -24.52 -30.23 -3.17
N ILE A 58 -25.12 -29.29 -2.43
CA ILE A 58 -26.58 -29.14 -2.35
C ILE A 58 -27.15 -28.37 -3.55
N MET A 59 -26.44 -27.35 -4.03
CA MET A 59 -27.00 -26.36 -4.98
C MET A 59 -26.28 -26.31 -6.33
N GLY A 60 -25.09 -26.90 -6.47
CA GLY A 60 -24.22 -26.75 -7.64
C GLY A 60 -24.74 -27.38 -8.93
N ASP A 61 -25.71 -28.29 -8.86
CA ASP A 61 -26.36 -28.85 -10.05
C ASP A 61 -27.35 -27.88 -10.70
N ALA A 62 -27.98 -27.01 -9.91
CA ALA A 62 -28.84 -25.93 -10.42
C ALA A 62 -28.06 -24.66 -10.78
N PHE A 63 -26.88 -24.47 -10.18
CA PHE A 63 -26.03 -23.28 -10.32
C PHE A 63 -24.57 -23.69 -10.64
N PRO A 64 -24.25 -23.96 -11.92
CA PRO A 64 -22.92 -24.43 -12.32
C PRO A 64 -21.77 -23.47 -11.95
N GLU A 65 -22.04 -22.17 -11.88
CA GLU A 65 -21.09 -21.11 -11.58
C GLU A 65 -20.45 -21.23 -10.18
N ILE A 66 -21.22 -21.67 -9.17
CA ILE A 66 -20.67 -21.91 -7.83
C ILE A 66 -19.81 -23.17 -7.80
N LYS A 67 -20.09 -24.15 -8.68
CA LYS A 67 -19.30 -25.38 -8.82
C LYS A 67 -17.97 -25.12 -9.51
N GLU A 68 -17.97 -24.32 -10.57
CA GLU A 68 -16.75 -23.90 -11.29
C GLU A 68 -15.82 -23.08 -10.39
N LYS A 69 -16.38 -22.16 -9.59
CA LYS A 69 -15.59 -21.20 -8.80
C LYS A 69 -15.42 -21.56 -7.33
N HIS A 70 -15.83 -22.75 -6.89
CA HIS A 70 -15.85 -23.10 -5.46
C HIS A 70 -14.49 -22.94 -4.76
N GLN A 71 -13.38 -23.33 -5.42
CA GLN A 71 -12.03 -23.18 -4.85
C GLN A 71 -11.68 -21.71 -4.60
N TYR A 72 -12.01 -20.85 -5.57
CA TYR A 72 -11.83 -19.41 -5.44
C TYR A 72 -12.69 -18.83 -4.32
N VAL A 73 -13.98 -19.20 -4.26
CA VAL A 73 -14.90 -18.77 -3.20
C VAL A 73 -14.38 -19.19 -1.82
N SER A 74 -13.99 -20.45 -1.65
CA SER A 74 -13.41 -20.96 -0.40
C SER A 74 -12.16 -20.18 -0.01
N MET A 75 -11.27 -19.89 -0.96
CA MET A 75 -10.06 -19.12 -0.71
C MET A 75 -10.37 -17.68 -0.27
N VAL A 76 -11.31 -16.99 -0.93
CA VAL A 76 -11.75 -15.63 -0.56
C VAL A 76 -12.33 -15.61 0.85
N ILE A 77 -13.23 -16.54 1.16
CA ILE A 77 -13.86 -16.62 2.48
C ILE A 77 -12.80 -16.93 3.54
N LYS A 78 -11.92 -17.91 3.28
CA LYS A 78 -10.85 -18.30 4.21
C LYS A 78 -9.93 -17.11 4.52
N SER A 79 -9.50 -16.39 3.49
CA SER A 79 -8.57 -15.28 3.66
C SER A 79 -9.18 -14.12 4.46
N GLU A 80 -10.42 -13.74 4.19
CA GLU A 80 -11.11 -12.71 4.99
C GLU A 80 -11.38 -13.22 6.42
N GLU A 81 -11.69 -14.51 6.61
CA GLU A 81 -11.89 -15.12 7.93
C GLU A 81 -10.59 -15.14 8.76
N GLU A 82 -9.45 -15.48 8.16
CA GLU A 82 -8.12 -15.41 8.79
C GLU A 82 -7.71 -13.98 9.11
N SER A 83 -7.90 -13.06 8.16
CA SER A 83 -7.62 -11.63 8.36
C SER A 83 -8.46 -11.06 9.49
N PHE A 84 -9.73 -11.45 9.58
CA PHE A 84 -10.63 -10.96 10.60
C PHE A 84 -10.43 -11.64 11.95
N GLY A 85 -10.18 -12.95 11.99
CA GLY A 85 -9.98 -13.72 13.22
C GLY A 85 -8.91 -13.11 14.14
N ASN A 86 -7.79 -12.68 13.57
CA ASN A 86 -6.69 -12.04 14.30
C ASN A 86 -7.08 -10.71 15.01
N THR A 87 -8.13 -10.06 14.53
CA THR A 87 -8.68 -8.81 15.08
C THR A 87 -9.95 -9.02 15.90
N LEU A 88 -10.71 -10.09 15.61
CA LEU A 88 -12.03 -10.34 16.18
C LEU A 88 -11.94 -10.61 17.68
N ASP A 89 -11.05 -11.51 18.11
CA ASP A 89 -10.98 -11.92 19.52
C ASP A 89 -10.58 -10.73 20.41
N ARG A 90 -9.59 -9.94 19.96
CA ARG A 90 -9.21 -8.69 20.64
C ARG A 90 -10.34 -7.65 20.62
N GLY A 91 -11.07 -7.55 19.52
CA GLY A 91 -12.20 -6.64 19.39
C GLY A 91 -13.37 -7.00 20.31
N ILE A 92 -13.70 -8.28 20.44
CA ILE A 92 -14.70 -8.80 21.37
C ILE A 92 -14.30 -8.47 22.81
N ASP A 93 -13.06 -8.76 23.22
CA ASP A 93 -12.56 -8.48 24.57
C ASP A 93 -12.64 -6.98 24.92
N LEU A 94 -12.27 -6.12 23.97
CA LEU A 94 -12.32 -4.66 24.15
C LEU A 94 -13.76 -4.16 24.23
N PHE A 95 -14.64 -4.68 23.38
CA PHE A 95 -16.07 -4.37 23.43
C PHE A 95 -16.70 -4.79 24.76
N GLU A 96 -16.41 -5.99 25.26
CA GLU A 96 -16.93 -6.46 26.55
C GLU A 96 -16.44 -5.58 27.72
N LYS A 97 -15.16 -5.17 27.71
CA LYS A 97 -14.63 -4.22 28.69
C LYS A 97 -15.35 -2.86 28.62
N LEU A 98 -15.61 -2.36 27.41
CA LEU A 98 -16.33 -1.11 27.18
C LEU A 98 -17.75 -1.20 27.74
N VAL A 99 -18.50 -2.24 27.36
CA VAL A 99 -19.89 -2.46 27.81
C VAL A 99 -19.96 -2.61 29.32
N ASN A 100 -19.08 -3.41 29.92
CA ASN A 100 -19.04 -3.59 31.38
C ASN A 100 -18.83 -2.26 32.11
N ASN A 101 -17.98 -1.37 31.58
CA ASN A 101 -17.76 -0.04 32.15
C ASN A 101 -18.98 0.88 31.98
N TYR A 102 -19.66 0.82 30.84
CA TYR A 102 -20.86 1.62 30.58
C TYR A 102 -22.05 1.15 31.44
N GLN A 103 -22.24 -0.16 31.57
CA GLN A 103 -23.27 -0.75 32.43
C GLN A 103 -23.05 -0.39 33.91
N LYS A 104 -21.80 -0.41 34.40
CA LYS A 104 -21.47 0.07 35.76
C LYS A 104 -21.82 1.54 35.99
N LYS A 105 -21.82 2.36 34.93
CA LYS A 105 -22.16 3.79 34.95
C LYS A 105 -23.64 4.06 34.62
N GLY A 106 -24.45 3.03 34.35
CA GLY A 106 -25.85 3.17 33.95
C GLY A 106 -26.04 3.79 32.56
N ILE A 107 -25.02 3.77 31.70
CA ILE A 107 -25.08 4.35 30.34
C ILE A 107 -25.50 3.24 29.37
N THR A 108 -26.54 3.48 28.58
CA THR A 108 -27.10 2.52 27.60
C THR A 108 -26.78 2.85 26.15
N LYS A 109 -26.13 4.00 25.89
CA LYS A 109 -25.72 4.45 24.55
C LYS A 109 -24.20 4.55 24.48
N ILE A 110 -23.57 3.73 23.63
CA ILE A 110 -22.13 3.78 23.33
C ILE A 110 -21.86 5.01 22.47
N GLU A 111 -20.90 5.84 22.89
CA GLU A 111 -20.53 7.06 22.16
C GLU A 111 -19.88 6.73 20.80
N GLY A 112 -20.16 7.57 19.80
CA GLY A 112 -19.69 7.35 18.42
C GLY A 112 -18.16 7.36 18.30
N LYS A 113 -17.48 8.11 19.17
CA LYS A 113 -16.02 8.15 19.26
C LYS A 113 -15.40 6.83 19.75
N GLU A 114 -16.04 6.14 20.69
CA GLU A 114 -15.58 4.84 21.18
C GLU A 114 -15.85 3.75 20.13
N ALA A 115 -17.00 3.80 19.46
CA ALA A 115 -17.27 2.94 18.31
C ALA A 115 -16.29 3.19 17.15
N PHE A 116 -15.94 4.45 16.90
CA PHE A 116 -14.93 4.83 15.91
C PHE A 116 -13.55 4.32 16.29
N ARG A 117 -13.18 4.37 17.58
CA ARG A 117 -11.91 3.81 18.07
C ARG A 117 -11.84 2.30 17.89
N LEU A 118 -12.91 1.57 18.20
CA LEU A 118 -13.03 0.14 17.94
C LEU A 118 -12.81 -0.18 16.46
N TYR A 119 -13.41 0.62 15.58
CA TYR A 119 -13.26 0.51 14.13
C TYR A 119 -11.86 0.85 13.62
N ASP A 120 -11.38 2.06 13.89
CA ASP A 120 -10.17 2.64 13.29
C ASP A 120 -8.90 2.05 13.88
N THR A 121 -8.83 1.91 15.21
CA THR A 121 -7.62 1.45 15.90
C THR A 121 -7.52 -0.07 15.93
N TYR A 122 -8.66 -0.76 16.08
CA TYR A 122 -8.68 -2.20 16.34
C TYR A 122 -9.32 -3.02 15.22
N GLY A 123 -9.81 -2.38 14.16
CA GLY A 123 -10.43 -3.05 13.01
C GLY A 123 -11.80 -3.68 13.31
N PHE A 124 -12.39 -3.37 14.47
CA PHE A 124 -13.63 -3.97 14.94
C PHE A 124 -14.84 -3.21 14.37
N PRO A 125 -15.64 -3.82 13.49
CA PRO A 125 -16.57 -3.06 12.68
C PRO A 125 -17.78 -2.56 13.47
N LEU A 126 -18.31 -1.40 13.04
CA LEU A 126 -19.47 -0.76 13.66
C LEU A 126 -20.68 -1.70 13.70
N ASP A 127 -20.89 -2.50 12.66
CA ASP A 127 -22.06 -3.38 12.56
C ASP A 127 -22.06 -4.50 13.59
N LEU A 128 -20.88 -5.01 13.96
CA LEU A 128 -20.73 -5.98 15.05
C LEU A 128 -20.87 -5.30 16.40
N THR A 129 -20.34 -4.08 16.53
CA THR A 129 -20.51 -3.26 17.74
C THR A 129 -21.99 -3.00 18.01
N GLN A 130 -22.77 -2.65 16.98
CA GLN A 130 -24.22 -2.48 17.05
C GLN A 130 -24.94 -3.79 17.42
N LEU A 131 -24.64 -4.89 16.71
CA LEU A 131 -25.25 -6.18 16.95
C LEU A 131 -25.02 -6.66 18.40
N MET A 132 -23.79 -6.55 18.89
CA MET A 132 -23.44 -6.96 20.25
C MET A 132 -23.98 -6.00 21.31
N ALA A 133 -24.10 -4.71 21.00
CA ALA A 133 -24.74 -3.75 21.89
C ALA A 133 -26.23 -4.07 22.05
N GLU A 134 -26.91 -4.37 20.95
CA GLU A 134 -28.34 -4.73 20.94
C GLU A 134 -28.61 -6.00 21.77
N GLU A 135 -27.78 -7.04 21.64
CA GLU A 135 -27.85 -8.26 22.46
C GLU A 135 -27.67 -8.01 23.97
N LYS A 136 -27.05 -6.88 24.34
CA LYS A 136 -26.86 -6.44 25.73
C LYS A 136 -27.85 -5.35 26.14
N GLY A 137 -28.87 -5.05 25.32
CA GLY A 137 -29.86 -4.01 25.59
C GLY A 137 -29.33 -2.58 25.48
N MET A 138 -28.29 -2.35 24.68
CA MET A 138 -27.62 -1.08 24.47
C MET A 138 -27.73 -0.60 23.01
N THR A 139 -27.43 0.66 22.77
CA THR A 139 -27.42 1.29 21.43
C THR A 139 -26.06 1.94 21.14
N VAL A 140 -25.76 2.23 19.88
CA VAL A 140 -24.53 2.90 19.45
C VAL A 140 -24.87 4.24 18.78
N ASP A 141 -24.12 5.29 19.09
CA ASP A 141 -24.29 6.59 18.45
C ASP A 141 -23.69 6.64 17.03
N GLU A 142 -24.48 6.23 16.05
CA GLU A 142 -24.08 6.22 14.63
C GLU A 142 -23.71 7.60 14.09
N ASN A 143 -24.42 8.65 14.54
CA ASN A 143 -24.15 10.02 14.09
C ASN A 143 -22.76 10.48 14.53
N GLY A 144 -22.40 10.22 15.79
CA GLY A 144 -21.06 10.53 16.30
C GLY A 144 -19.97 9.72 15.58
N PHE A 145 -20.23 8.46 15.23
CA PHE A 145 -19.30 7.65 14.44
C PHE A 145 -19.06 8.24 13.04
N ASN A 146 -20.14 8.63 12.35
CA ASN A 146 -20.05 9.20 11.00
C ASN A 146 -19.30 10.54 10.98
N GLN A 147 -19.44 11.35 12.03
CA GLN A 147 -18.67 12.59 12.17
C GLN A 147 -17.16 12.34 12.24
N GLU A 148 -16.72 11.33 13.01
CA GLU A 148 -15.29 10.96 13.11
C GLU A 148 -14.76 10.37 11.79
N MET A 149 -15.56 9.57 11.09
CA MET A 149 -15.24 9.05 9.75
C MET A 149 -15.00 10.18 8.73
N GLU A 150 -15.83 11.22 8.76
CA GLU A 150 -15.68 12.36 7.84
C GLU A 150 -14.42 13.17 8.15
N GLN A 151 -14.10 13.38 9.43
CA GLN A 151 -12.84 14.01 9.84
C GLN A 151 -11.61 13.19 9.40
N GLN A 152 -11.68 11.86 9.41
CA GLN A 152 -10.62 11.01 8.88
C GLN A 152 -10.47 11.13 7.37
N ARG A 153 -11.58 11.15 6.62
CA ARG A 153 -11.57 11.33 5.16
C ARG A 153 -10.96 12.65 4.74
N GLU A 154 -11.32 13.73 5.44
CA GLU A 154 -10.79 15.06 5.15
C GLU A 154 -9.27 15.13 5.39
N ARG A 155 -8.79 14.53 6.48
CA ARG A 155 -7.33 14.39 6.74
C ARG A 155 -6.62 13.58 5.65
N ALA A 156 -7.22 12.51 5.14
CA ALA A 156 -6.64 11.69 4.07
C ALA A 156 -6.62 12.41 2.71
N ARG A 157 -7.64 13.22 2.41
CA ARG A 157 -7.74 14.03 1.18
C ARG A 157 -6.66 15.10 1.11
N LEU A 158 -6.33 15.72 2.25
CA LEU A 158 -5.28 16.73 2.37
C LEU A 158 -3.85 16.16 2.23
N ALA A 159 -3.66 14.86 2.46
CA ALA A 159 -2.33 14.23 2.48
C ALA A 159 -1.82 13.75 1.11
N GLY A 160 -2.65 13.75 0.06
CA GLY A 160 -2.37 13.05 -1.21
C GLY A 160 -2.34 13.88 -2.50
N LYS A 161 -2.68 15.17 -2.46
CA LYS A 161 -2.64 16.05 -3.64
C LYS A 161 -1.63 17.17 -3.41
N TRP A 162 -0.79 17.43 -4.41
CA TRP A 162 -0.32 18.80 -4.65
C TRP A 162 -1.53 19.55 -5.22
N ASP A 163 -2.49 19.86 -4.34
CA ASP A 163 -3.68 20.59 -4.74
C ASP A 163 -3.24 22.02 -5.05
N TYR A 164 -3.03 22.30 -6.33
CA TYR A 164 -2.87 23.68 -6.80
C TYR A 164 -4.15 24.49 -6.58
N GLY A 165 -5.24 23.88 -6.09
CA GLY A 165 -6.46 24.57 -5.67
C GLY A 165 -7.15 25.26 -6.83
N ILE A 166 -7.09 24.68 -8.03
CA ILE A 166 -7.63 25.30 -9.23
C ILE A 166 -9.16 25.24 -9.17
N GLU A 167 -9.77 26.23 -8.54
CA GLU A 167 -11.17 26.55 -8.76
C GLU A 167 -11.31 27.16 -10.16
N VAL A 168 -11.93 26.41 -11.05
CA VAL A 168 -12.05 26.80 -12.46
C VAL A 168 -13.31 27.63 -12.65
N ASN A 169 -13.19 28.94 -12.43
CA ASN A 169 -14.13 29.91 -12.95
C ASN A 169 -13.61 30.44 -14.30
N TRP A 170 -14.16 29.95 -15.41
CA TRP A 170 -13.68 30.30 -16.76
C TRP A 170 -13.87 31.79 -17.11
N ASP A 171 -14.78 32.50 -16.42
CA ASP A 171 -15.02 33.93 -16.65
C ASP A 171 -13.86 34.82 -16.18
N GLU A 172 -12.97 34.28 -15.32
CA GLU A 172 -11.77 34.97 -14.85
C GLU A 172 -10.55 34.79 -15.78
N TRP A 173 -10.72 34.07 -16.90
CA TRP A 173 -9.63 33.79 -17.83
C TRP A 173 -9.67 34.74 -19.01
N GLU A 174 -8.49 35.22 -19.41
CA GLU A 174 -8.32 36.03 -20.60
C GLU A 174 -8.27 35.15 -21.85
N SER A 175 -9.02 35.50 -22.90
CA SER A 175 -9.15 34.74 -24.15
C SER A 175 -8.53 35.48 -25.33
N PRO A 176 -7.20 35.41 -25.55
CA PRO A 176 -6.54 36.15 -26.63
C PRO A 176 -6.87 35.61 -28.04
N THR A 177 -7.35 34.37 -28.16
CA THR A 177 -7.78 33.78 -29.44
C THR A 177 -9.08 32.99 -29.29
N GLN A 178 -9.75 32.70 -30.42
CA GLN A 178 -11.00 31.93 -30.49
C GLN A 178 -10.81 30.63 -31.28
N GLY A 179 -11.54 29.57 -30.93
CA GLY A 179 -11.55 28.30 -31.64
C GLY A 179 -11.59 27.09 -30.70
N SER A 180 -11.29 25.90 -31.24
CA SER A 180 -11.20 24.68 -30.44
C SER A 180 -10.01 24.69 -29.49
N ASP A 181 -10.19 24.11 -28.31
CA ASP A 181 -9.17 23.98 -27.28
C ASP A 181 -8.51 22.60 -27.31
N SER A 182 -7.25 22.55 -26.89
CA SER A 182 -6.59 21.37 -26.32
C SER A 182 -6.50 20.12 -27.20
N LYS A 183 -6.34 20.28 -28.53
CA LYS A 183 -6.02 19.14 -29.40
C LYS A 183 -4.68 18.51 -28.99
N PHE A 184 -4.75 17.33 -28.37
CA PHE A 184 -3.55 16.60 -27.97
C PHE A 184 -2.83 16.02 -29.19
N VAL A 185 -1.55 16.36 -29.35
CA VAL A 185 -0.68 15.84 -30.44
C VAL A 185 0.54 15.09 -29.89
N GLY A 186 0.57 14.88 -28.57
CA GLY A 186 1.74 14.47 -27.82
C GLY A 186 2.13 13.00 -27.94
N TYR A 187 1.39 12.16 -28.66
CA TYR A 187 1.75 10.75 -28.85
C TYR A 187 3.05 10.57 -29.64
N HIS A 188 3.30 11.45 -30.61
CA HIS A 188 4.49 11.39 -31.47
C HIS A 188 5.28 12.70 -31.51
N ILE A 189 4.69 13.80 -31.03
CA ILE A 189 5.25 15.14 -31.13
C ILE A 189 5.56 15.65 -29.72
N LEU A 190 6.81 16.03 -29.46
CA LEU A 190 7.23 16.61 -28.17
C LEU A 190 7.34 18.14 -28.22
N GLU A 191 7.24 18.72 -29.40
CA GLU A 191 7.38 20.15 -29.64
C GLU A 191 6.43 20.59 -30.75
N THR A 192 5.63 21.63 -30.49
CA THR A 192 4.79 22.24 -31.53
C THR A 192 4.64 23.74 -31.26
N GLU A 193 4.47 24.49 -32.34
CA GLU A 193 3.91 25.83 -32.27
C GLU A 193 2.40 25.72 -32.01
N SER A 194 1.87 26.56 -31.11
CA SER A 194 0.48 26.57 -30.64
C SER A 194 0.02 28.01 -30.40
N GLN A 195 -1.29 28.21 -30.27
CA GLN A 195 -1.88 29.49 -29.88
C GLN A 195 -2.43 29.41 -28.45
N ILE A 196 -2.19 30.43 -27.65
CA ILE A 196 -2.85 30.59 -26.36
C ILE A 196 -4.33 30.84 -26.61
N ARG A 197 -5.18 29.96 -26.06
CA ARG A 197 -6.64 30.07 -26.08
C ARG A 197 -7.13 30.83 -24.87
N LEU A 198 -6.68 30.41 -23.70
CA LEU A 198 -7.03 31.00 -22.42
C LEU A 198 -5.78 31.13 -21.55
N PHE A 199 -5.71 32.19 -20.76
CA PHE A 199 -4.73 32.25 -19.67
C PHE A 199 -5.30 32.91 -18.42
N LYS A 200 -4.74 32.54 -17.27
CA LYS A 200 -5.01 33.18 -15.98
C LYS A 200 -3.70 33.28 -15.20
N LYS A 201 -3.47 34.43 -14.57
CA LYS A 201 -2.39 34.59 -13.58
C LYS A 201 -2.99 34.51 -12.20
N GLU A 202 -2.41 33.68 -11.35
CA GLU A 202 -2.82 33.61 -9.96
C GLU A 202 -1.64 33.25 -9.07
N ARG A 203 -1.35 34.14 -8.12
CA ARG A 203 -0.15 34.07 -7.26
C ARG A 203 1.12 33.94 -8.12
N ASP A 204 1.93 32.90 -7.89
CA ASP A 204 3.18 32.63 -8.61
C ASP A 204 2.99 31.72 -9.84
N HIS A 205 1.75 31.45 -10.25
CA HIS A 205 1.46 30.54 -11.35
C HIS A 205 0.77 31.25 -12.52
N VAL A 206 1.08 30.74 -13.71
CA VAL A 206 0.43 31.07 -14.96
C VAL A 206 -0.23 29.81 -15.46
N TYR A 207 -1.55 29.86 -15.63
CA TYR A 207 -2.33 28.78 -16.19
C TYR A 207 -2.61 29.07 -17.65
N LEU A 208 -2.36 28.10 -18.52
CA LEU A 208 -2.53 28.24 -19.96
C LEU A 208 -3.39 27.12 -20.53
N VAL A 209 -4.31 27.46 -21.41
CA VAL A 209 -4.98 26.53 -22.34
C VAL A 209 -4.50 26.88 -23.75
N LEU A 210 -4.08 25.86 -24.49
CA LEU A 210 -3.60 26.00 -25.87
C LEU A 210 -4.62 25.41 -26.86
N ASP A 211 -4.59 25.82 -28.12
CA ASP A 211 -5.41 25.24 -29.20
C ASP A 211 -5.04 23.76 -29.48
N LYS A 212 -3.74 23.47 -29.45
CA LYS A 212 -3.15 22.13 -29.52
C LYS A 212 -1.95 22.05 -28.61
N THR A 213 -1.67 20.87 -28.05
CA THR A 213 -0.56 20.71 -27.09
C THR A 213 0.13 19.35 -27.22
N PRO A 214 1.47 19.31 -27.09
CA PRO A 214 2.19 18.05 -26.97
C PRO A 214 2.17 17.51 -25.53
N PHE A 215 1.73 18.28 -24.53
CA PHE A 215 1.73 17.88 -23.12
C PHE A 215 0.55 16.95 -22.82
N TYR A 216 0.86 15.78 -22.26
CA TYR A 216 -0.13 14.84 -21.76
C TYR A 216 -0.64 15.38 -20.43
N ALA A 217 -1.96 15.46 -20.30
CA ALA A 217 -2.62 15.85 -19.08
C ALA A 217 -2.82 14.64 -18.17
N GLU A 218 -2.64 14.82 -16.86
CA GLU A 218 -2.80 13.75 -15.87
C GLU A 218 -4.12 12.97 -16.09
N ALA A 219 -4.00 11.66 -16.34
CA ALA A 219 -5.12 10.76 -16.59
C ALA A 219 -4.67 9.29 -16.58
N GLY A 220 -5.57 8.38 -16.18
CA GLY A 220 -5.31 6.92 -16.21
C GLY A 220 -4.14 6.49 -15.32
N GLY A 221 -3.87 7.23 -14.23
CA GLY A 221 -2.73 7.02 -13.35
C GLY A 221 -1.42 7.64 -13.84
N GLN A 222 -1.32 8.06 -15.10
CA GLN A 222 -0.15 8.78 -15.61
C GLN A 222 -0.19 10.26 -15.19
N VAL A 223 0.91 10.75 -14.59
CA VAL A 223 1.06 12.16 -14.21
C VAL A 223 1.19 13.09 -15.42
N GLY A 224 0.83 14.35 -15.24
CA GLY A 224 0.97 15.40 -16.24
C GLY A 224 2.41 15.62 -16.70
N ASP A 225 2.57 16.01 -17.96
CA ASP A 225 3.89 16.36 -18.47
C ASP A 225 4.41 17.68 -17.92
N VAL A 226 5.74 17.77 -17.93
CA VAL A 226 6.51 18.98 -17.58
C VAL A 226 7.35 19.42 -18.76
N GLY A 227 7.72 20.69 -18.78
CA GLY A 227 8.42 21.26 -19.93
C GLY A 227 8.42 22.77 -19.92
N GLU A 228 8.37 23.36 -21.11
CA GLU A 228 8.49 24.79 -21.33
C GLU A 228 7.47 25.27 -22.38
N ILE A 229 6.95 26.47 -22.17
CA ILE A 229 6.13 27.20 -23.15
C ILE A 229 6.75 28.58 -23.30
N GLY A 230 7.26 28.89 -24.50
CA GLY A 230 7.91 30.16 -24.80
C GLY A 230 7.15 30.96 -25.85
N GLY A 231 7.06 32.27 -25.67
CA GLY A 231 6.50 33.20 -26.65
C GLY A 231 7.43 34.40 -26.84
N GLU A 232 6.93 35.43 -27.51
CA GLU A 232 7.68 36.67 -27.66
C GLU A 232 7.87 37.36 -26.30
N GLY A 233 9.11 37.44 -25.82
CA GLY A 233 9.45 38.13 -24.58
C GLY A 233 9.20 37.36 -23.28
N PHE A 234 8.83 36.07 -23.34
CA PHE A 234 8.66 35.25 -22.14
C PHE A 234 8.99 33.76 -22.35
N LEU A 235 9.36 33.09 -21.27
CA LEU A 235 9.56 31.64 -21.20
C LEU A 235 9.03 31.12 -19.88
N LEU A 236 8.04 30.23 -19.93
CA LEU A 236 7.43 29.63 -18.75
C LEU A 236 7.88 28.20 -18.57
N SER A 237 8.22 27.83 -17.33
CA SER A 237 8.48 26.45 -16.95
C SER A 237 7.17 25.79 -16.50
N VAL A 238 6.66 24.88 -17.32
CA VAL A 238 5.48 24.05 -17.00
C VAL A 238 5.88 23.03 -15.93
N LYS A 239 5.22 23.11 -14.78
CA LYS A 239 5.45 22.25 -13.62
C LYS A 239 4.50 21.05 -13.58
N ASP A 240 3.33 21.19 -14.18
CA ASP A 240 2.34 20.13 -14.27
C ASP A 240 1.33 20.43 -15.40
N THR A 241 0.64 19.40 -15.87
CA THR A 241 -0.40 19.49 -16.91
C THR A 241 -1.62 18.67 -16.49
N VAL A 242 -2.76 19.33 -16.34
CA VAL A 242 -4.00 18.71 -15.83
C VAL A 242 -5.15 18.86 -16.80
N ARG A 243 -6.17 18.01 -16.68
CA ARG A 243 -7.38 18.07 -17.51
C ARG A 243 -8.57 18.55 -16.69
N GLN A 244 -9.33 19.49 -17.25
CA GLN A 244 -10.60 19.97 -16.69
C GLN A 244 -11.67 20.00 -17.79
N GLY A 245 -12.58 19.02 -17.78
CA GLY A 245 -13.46 18.75 -18.90
C GLY A 245 -12.67 18.41 -20.16
N GLU A 246 -12.90 19.13 -21.25
CA GLU A 246 -12.17 18.96 -22.51
C GLU A 246 -10.87 19.79 -22.59
N LYS A 247 -10.64 20.69 -21.63
CA LYS A 247 -9.48 21.59 -21.64
C LYS A 247 -8.29 21.00 -20.91
N ILE A 248 -7.11 21.14 -21.52
CA ILE A 248 -5.80 20.82 -20.96
C ILE A 248 -5.18 22.10 -20.43
N ILE A 249 -4.99 22.15 -19.12
CA ILE A 249 -4.42 23.28 -18.40
C ILE A 249 -2.95 22.98 -18.12
N HIS A 250 -2.08 23.90 -18.55
CA HIS A 250 -0.65 23.87 -18.27
C HIS A 250 -0.40 24.78 -17.07
N ILE A 251 0.11 24.21 -15.98
CA ILE A 251 0.43 24.94 -14.75
C ILE A 251 1.90 25.33 -14.83
N ALA A 252 2.17 26.61 -15.05
CA ALA A 252 3.51 27.10 -15.32
C ALA A 252 3.97 28.16 -14.33
N LYS A 253 5.29 28.34 -14.22
CA LYS A 253 5.94 29.43 -13.48
C LYS A 253 6.90 30.19 -14.38
N GLY A 254 6.96 31.50 -14.19
CA GLY A 254 7.88 32.39 -14.89
C GLY A 254 7.28 33.77 -15.11
N ASP A 255 8.09 34.67 -15.64
CA ASP A 255 7.65 36.01 -15.99
C ASP A 255 6.75 35.95 -17.22
N PHE A 256 5.47 36.32 -17.05
CA PHE A 256 4.50 36.39 -18.15
C PHE A 256 4.01 37.84 -18.29
N PRO A 257 3.96 38.39 -19.51
CA PRO A 257 3.56 39.78 -19.73
C PRO A 257 2.09 40.00 -19.38
N ASN A 258 1.72 41.22 -18.94
CA ASN A 258 0.31 41.56 -18.67
C ASN A 258 -0.50 41.74 -19.97
N GLN A 259 0.18 41.99 -21.08
CA GLN A 259 -0.42 42.10 -22.40
C GLN A 259 0.45 41.32 -23.39
N LEU A 260 -0.17 40.40 -24.12
CA LEU A 260 0.52 39.60 -25.14
C LEU A 260 0.69 40.43 -26.42
N THR A 261 1.91 40.49 -26.94
CA THR A 261 2.19 41.04 -28.29
C THR A 261 1.78 40.05 -29.39
N SER A 262 1.89 38.75 -29.09
CA SER A 262 1.46 37.66 -29.95
C SER A 262 0.92 36.51 -29.10
N PRO A 263 -0.20 35.86 -29.50
CA PRO A 263 -0.71 34.67 -28.83
C PRO A 263 0.02 33.38 -29.25
N VAL A 264 0.95 33.46 -30.21
CA VAL A 264 1.68 32.30 -30.71
C VAL A 264 2.81 31.93 -29.74
N VAL A 265 2.84 30.65 -29.36
CA VAL A 265 3.84 30.10 -28.45
C VAL A 265 4.41 28.79 -28.99
N LYS A 266 5.61 28.47 -28.52
CA LYS A 266 6.28 27.21 -28.75
C LYS A 266 6.20 26.36 -27.49
N ALA A 267 5.44 25.28 -27.55
CA ALA A 267 5.23 24.34 -26.46
C ALA A 267 6.19 23.14 -26.62
N ARG A 268 7.02 22.87 -25.61
CA ARG A 268 8.04 21.82 -25.62
C ARG A 268 8.00 20.97 -24.35
N VAL A 269 7.73 19.68 -24.49
CA VAL A 269 7.77 18.71 -23.40
C VAL A 269 9.20 18.31 -23.09
N LYS A 270 9.51 18.12 -21.79
CA LYS A 270 10.81 17.60 -21.36
C LYS A 270 10.96 16.12 -21.72
N ARG A 271 11.62 15.86 -22.84
CA ARG A 271 11.80 14.52 -23.44
C ARG A 271 12.18 13.42 -22.46
N ASP A 272 13.17 13.65 -21.60
CA ASP A 272 13.65 12.61 -20.67
C ASP A 272 12.58 12.21 -19.66
N LYS A 273 11.79 13.18 -19.17
CA LYS A 273 10.69 12.91 -18.22
C LYS A 273 9.53 12.19 -18.90
N ARG A 274 9.19 12.59 -20.14
CA ARG A 274 8.20 11.88 -20.95
C ARG A 274 8.61 10.43 -21.18
N LEU A 275 9.85 10.20 -21.60
CA LEU A 275 10.34 8.85 -21.89
C LEU A 275 10.34 7.99 -20.63
N SER A 276 10.82 8.48 -19.49
CA SER A 276 10.76 7.71 -18.24
C SER A 276 9.32 7.40 -17.80
N THR A 277 8.39 8.32 -18.01
CA THR A 277 6.96 8.07 -17.76
C THR A 277 6.42 6.98 -18.70
N ALA A 278 6.74 7.04 -19.98
CA ALA A 278 6.33 6.05 -20.97
C ALA A 278 6.92 4.65 -20.71
N ARG A 279 8.17 4.58 -20.21
CA ARG A 279 8.80 3.33 -19.74
C ARG A 279 8.01 2.73 -18.58
N ASN A 280 7.76 3.54 -17.55
CA ASN A 280 6.98 3.12 -16.40
C ASN A 280 5.55 2.71 -16.80
N HIS A 281 4.91 3.42 -17.73
CA HIS A 281 3.57 3.08 -18.20
C HIS A 281 3.55 1.71 -18.87
N THR A 282 4.47 1.48 -19.81
CA THR A 282 4.53 0.21 -20.53
C THR A 282 4.92 -0.93 -19.59
N ALA A 283 5.79 -0.67 -18.62
CA ALA A 283 6.11 -1.63 -17.57
C ALA A 283 4.90 -1.96 -16.68
N THR A 284 3.99 -1.02 -16.43
CA THR A 284 2.73 -1.30 -15.72
C THR A 284 1.88 -2.35 -16.45
N HIS A 285 1.77 -2.26 -17.78
CA HIS A 285 1.07 -3.28 -18.58
C HIS A 285 1.74 -4.66 -18.50
N LEU A 286 3.06 -4.71 -18.60
CA LEU A 286 3.82 -5.96 -18.45
C LEU A 286 3.65 -6.55 -17.04
N LEU A 287 3.70 -5.70 -16.01
CA LEU A 287 3.52 -6.07 -14.62
C LEU A 287 2.12 -6.65 -14.39
N GLN A 288 1.08 -6.00 -14.91
CA GLN A 288 -0.30 -6.48 -14.79
C GLN A 288 -0.50 -7.86 -15.43
N ALA A 289 0.04 -8.06 -16.64
CA ALA A 289 0.02 -9.37 -17.29
C ALA A 289 0.81 -10.44 -16.51
N ALA A 290 2.00 -10.10 -15.99
CA ALA A 290 2.81 -11.00 -15.18
C ALA A 290 2.11 -11.37 -13.86
N LEU A 291 1.50 -10.40 -13.17
CA LEU A 291 0.72 -10.61 -11.95
C LEU A 291 -0.42 -11.60 -12.19
N ARG A 292 -1.18 -11.42 -13.26
CA ARG A 292 -2.28 -12.34 -13.60
C ARG A 292 -1.80 -13.73 -13.96
N LYS A 293 -0.61 -13.86 -14.56
CA LYS A 293 0.00 -15.16 -14.88
C LYS A 293 0.44 -15.91 -13.63
N VAL A 294 1.05 -15.23 -12.66
CA VAL A 294 1.62 -15.85 -11.45
C VAL A 294 0.58 -16.01 -10.33
N LEU A 295 -0.25 -15.01 -10.11
CA LEU A 295 -1.24 -14.98 -9.02
C LEU A 295 -2.63 -15.44 -9.48
N GLY A 296 -2.91 -15.39 -10.78
CA GLY A 296 -4.17 -15.84 -11.37
C GLY A 296 -5.04 -14.71 -11.94
N ALA A 297 -6.00 -15.09 -12.77
CA ALA A 297 -6.85 -14.16 -13.54
C ALA A 297 -7.82 -13.31 -12.68
N HIS A 298 -7.94 -13.61 -11.38
CA HIS A 298 -8.79 -12.87 -10.43
C HIS A 298 -8.14 -11.58 -9.91
N VAL A 299 -6.85 -11.36 -10.24
CA VAL A 299 -6.17 -10.11 -9.89
C VAL A 299 -6.64 -9.00 -10.83
N HIS A 300 -7.15 -7.92 -10.23
CA HIS A 300 -7.61 -6.72 -10.91
C HIS A 300 -6.92 -5.48 -10.36
N GLN A 301 -6.68 -4.50 -11.23
CA GLN A 301 -6.16 -3.19 -10.82
C GLN A 301 -7.21 -2.45 -9.99
N SER A 302 -6.82 -1.97 -8.81
CA SER A 302 -7.62 -1.08 -7.95
C SER A 302 -7.06 0.34 -7.88
N GLY A 303 -5.88 0.58 -8.47
CA GLY A 303 -5.25 1.90 -8.53
C GLY A 303 -3.90 1.85 -9.24
N SER A 304 -3.51 2.97 -9.84
CA SER A 304 -2.23 3.09 -10.53
C SER A 304 -1.64 4.49 -10.36
N LEU A 305 -0.32 4.58 -10.34
CA LEU A 305 0.44 5.82 -10.51
C LEU A 305 1.60 5.53 -11.46
N VAL A 306 1.77 6.35 -12.48
CA VAL A 306 2.85 6.28 -13.44
C VAL A 306 3.49 7.66 -13.51
N SER A 307 4.70 7.76 -12.97
CA SER A 307 5.49 8.99 -12.94
C SER A 307 6.83 8.81 -13.64
N PRO A 308 7.60 9.88 -13.91
CA PRO A 308 8.96 9.74 -14.42
C PRO A 308 9.93 8.99 -13.50
N PHE A 309 9.59 8.82 -12.22
CA PHE A 309 10.50 8.31 -11.19
C PHE A 309 10.17 6.90 -10.73
N ARG A 310 8.89 6.55 -10.70
CA ARG A 310 8.39 5.24 -10.28
C ARG A 310 7.02 4.94 -10.87
N LEU A 311 6.64 3.68 -10.79
CA LEU A 311 5.26 3.23 -10.92
C LEU A 311 4.75 2.60 -9.62
N ARG A 312 3.44 2.67 -9.42
CA ARG A 312 2.70 2.07 -8.32
C ARG A 312 1.51 1.33 -8.91
N PHE A 313 1.33 0.08 -8.52
CA PHE A 313 0.22 -0.73 -8.97
C PHE A 313 -0.50 -1.34 -7.77
N ASP A 314 -1.76 -0.96 -7.59
CA ASP A 314 -2.60 -1.49 -6.54
C ASP A 314 -3.50 -2.57 -7.13
N LEU A 315 -3.55 -3.73 -6.48
CA LEU A 315 -4.23 -4.91 -6.97
C LEU A 315 -5.12 -5.55 -5.92
N THR A 316 -6.24 -6.13 -6.36
CA THR A 316 -7.10 -6.96 -5.52
C THR A 316 -6.46 -8.32 -5.29
N TYR A 317 -5.83 -8.49 -4.13
CA TYR A 317 -5.18 -9.73 -3.72
C TYR A 317 -5.18 -9.79 -2.19
N PHE A 318 -5.57 -10.94 -1.64
CA PHE A 318 -5.85 -11.05 -0.20
C PHE A 318 -4.63 -11.46 0.62
N GLU A 319 -3.72 -12.20 -0.01
CA GLU A 319 -2.52 -12.71 0.65
C GLU A 319 -1.33 -11.79 0.42
N ARG A 320 -0.32 -11.92 1.28
CA ARG A 320 0.99 -11.31 1.01
C ARG A 320 1.60 -12.04 -0.18
N ILE A 321 2.06 -11.29 -1.17
CA ILE A 321 2.77 -11.89 -2.30
C ILE A 321 4.13 -12.37 -1.77
N SER A 322 4.41 -13.66 -1.94
CA SER A 322 5.66 -14.25 -1.44
C SER A 322 6.86 -13.73 -2.21
N LEU A 323 8.05 -13.76 -1.59
CA LEU A 323 9.28 -13.32 -2.25
C LEU A 323 9.56 -14.15 -3.53
N ALA A 324 9.24 -15.43 -3.53
CA ALA A 324 9.38 -16.29 -4.71
C ALA A 324 8.47 -15.83 -5.86
N GLN A 325 7.20 -15.51 -5.58
CA GLN A 325 6.27 -14.97 -6.57
C GLN A 325 6.71 -13.58 -7.07
N LEU A 326 7.17 -12.69 -6.18
CA LEU A 326 7.69 -11.38 -6.58
C LEU A 326 8.88 -11.52 -7.55
N ASN A 327 9.82 -12.43 -7.24
CA ASN A 327 10.96 -12.70 -8.11
C ASN A 327 10.52 -13.27 -9.47
N GLU A 328 9.54 -14.17 -9.48
CA GLU A 328 8.98 -14.73 -10.72
C GLU A 328 8.30 -13.64 -11.57
N ILE A 329 7.50 -12.77 -10.95
CA ILE A 329 6.84 -11.64 -11.62
C ILE A 329 7.89 -10.71 -12.23
N GLU A 330 8.89 -10.29 -11.45
CA GLU A 330 9.97 -9.42 -11.93
C GLU A 330 10.76 -10.06 -13.08
N GLN A 331 11.03 -11.37 -12.99
CA GLN A 331 11.70 -12.13 -14.04
C GLN A 331 10.88 -12.16 -15.33
N ILE A 332 9.56 -12.42 -15.26
CA ILE A 332 8.67 -12.41 -16.43
C ILE A 332 8.67 -11.05 -17.11
N VAL A 333 8.56 -9.97 -16.33
CA VAL A 333 8.57 -8.60 -16.88
C VAL A 333 9.90 -8.31 -17.59
N ASN A 334 11.03 -8.60 -16.95
CA ASN A 334 12.34 -8.39 -17.55
C ASN A 334 12.58 -9.29 -18.77
N GLN A 335 12.06 -10.51 -18.80
CA GLN A 335 12.11 -11.36 -19.98
C GLN A 335 11.36 -10.71 -21.16
N LYS A 336 10.16 -10.18 -20.93
CA LYS A 336 9.38 -9.48 -21.97
C LYS A 336 10.02 -8.18 -22.43
N ILE A 337 10.78 -7.52 -21.57
CA ILE A 337 11.62 -6.39 -21.93
C ILE A 337 12.76 -6.83 -22.87
N LEU A 338 13.46 -7.92 -22.53
CA LEU A 338 14.58 -8.43 -23.33
C LEU A 338 14.14 -8.97 -24.71
N GLU A 339 12.91 -9.45 -24.83
CA GLU A 339 12.30 -9.82 -26.12
C GLU A 339 12.12 -8.62 -27.08
N ASN A 340 12.23 -7.37 -26.59
CA ASN A 340 12.13 -6.13 -27.37
C ASN A 340 10.87 -6.06 -28.27
N ILE A 341 9.74 -6.49 -27.71
CA ILE A 341 8.45 -6.63 -28.38
C ILE A 341 7.93 -5.24 -28.83
N PRO A 342 7.43 -5.09 -30.06
CA PRO A 342 6.72 -3.88 -30.49
C PRO A 342 5.49 -3.58 -29.62
N VAL A 343 5.30 -2.31 -29.29
CA VAL A 343 4.12 -1.80 -28.60
C VAL A 343 3.24 -1.09 -29.63
N GLU A 344 2.06 -1.64 -29.87
CA GLU A 344 1.20 -1.26 -30.99
C GLU A 344 -0.07 -0.57 -30.49
N PRO A 345 -0.09 0.77 -30.44
CA PRO A 345 -1.31 1.51 -30.15
C PRO A 345 -2.16 1.69 -31.42
N TYR A 346 -3.47 1.50 -31.29
CA TYR A 346 -4.42 1.79 -32.37
C TYR A 346 -5.79 2.17 -31.80
N GLU A 347 -6.61 2.82 -32.63
CA GLU A 347 -7.98 3.18 -32.28
C GLU A 347 -8.96 2.18 -32.90
N THR A 348 -9.99 1.82 -32.16
CA THR A 348 -11.08 0.95 -32.65
C THR A 348 -12.36 1.25 -31.86
N SER A 349 -13.46 0.61 -32.23
CA SER A 349 -14.71 0.70 -31.45
C SER A 349 -14.59 -0.02 -30.11
N PHE A 350 -15.30 0.47 -29.09
CA PHE A 350 -15.34 -0.19 -27.78
C PHE A 350 -15.79 -1.66 -27.88
N GLU A 351 -16.80 -1.94 -28.71
CA GLU A 351 -17.32 -3.30 -28.94
C GLU A 351 -16.27 -4.22 -29.58
N GLU A 352 -15.51 -3.74 -30.55
CA GLU A 352 -14.46 -4.53 -31.18
C GLU A 352 -13.30 -4.79 -30.22
N ALA A 353 -12.87 -3.78 -29.45
CA ALA A 353 -11.84 -3.97 -28.43
C ALA A 353 -12.25 -5.04 -27.40
N LYS A 354 -13.51 -5.03 -26.96
CA LYS A 354 -14.06 -6.03 -26.05
C LYS A 354 -14.07 -7.43 -26.65
N LYS A 355 -14.43 -7.59 -27.93
CA LYS A 355 -14.38 -8.88 -28.65
C LYS A 355 -12.97 -9.44 -28.76
N MET A 356 -11.97 -8.57 -28.91
CA MET A 356 -10.56 -8.97 -28.93
C MET A 356 -10.02 -9.37 -27.55
N GLY A 357 -10.82 -9.22 -26.48
CA GLY A 357 -10.40 -9.49 -25.11
C GLY A 357 -9.57 -8.36 -24.49
N ALA A 358 -9.65 -7.14 -25.03
CA ALA A 358 -8.94 -6.00 -24.45
C ALA A 358 -9.46 -5.73 -23.04
N MET A 359 -8.54 -5.60 -22.09
CA MET A 359 -8.90 -5.30 -20.72
C MET A 359 -9.30 -3.84 -20.58
N ALA A 360 -10.47 -3.61 -20.01
CA ALA A 360 -10.93 -2.30 -19.59
C ALA A 360 -10.62 -2.08 -18.11
N LEU A 361 -10.26 -0.85 -17.75
CA LEU A 361 -10.13 -0.44 -16.35
C LEU A 361 -11.52 -0.32 -15.72
N PHE A 362 -11.67 -0.88 -14.52
CA PHE A 362 -12.95 -0.91 -13.83
C PHE A 362 -13.36 0.49 -13.37
N GLY A 363 -14.56 0.94 -13.76
CA GLY A 363 -15.13 2.23 -13.33
C GLY A 363 -14.93 3.40 -14.30
N GLU A 364 -14.15 3.22 -15.37
CA GLU A 364 -13.98 4.24 -16.42
C GLU A 364 -15.16 4.23 -17.40
N LYS A 365 -15.58 5.41 -17.86
CA LYS A 365 -16.56 5.56 -18.95
C LYS A 365 -15.82 5.66 -20.27
N TYR A 366 -16.06 4.71 -21.16
CA TYR A 366 -15.47 4.68 -22.50
C TYR A 366 -16.43 5.29 -23.52
N GLY A 367 -15.90 6.07 -24.46
CA GLY A 367 -16.64 6.53 -25.63
C GLY A 367 -16.74 5.44 -26.71
N ASP A 368 -17.41 5.76 -27.82
CA ASP A 368 -17.61 4.82 -28.94
C ASP A 368 -16.28 4.38 -29.58
N VAL A 369 -15.31 5.30 -29.64
CA VAL A 369 -13.94 5.05 -30.11
C VAL A 369 -13.00 5.04 -28.92
N VAL A 370 -12.20 3.99 -28.82
CA VAL A 370 -11.22 3.78 -27.75
C VAL A 370 -9.84 3.51 -28.32
N ARG A 371 -8.82 3.90 -27.55
CA ARG A 371 -7.42 3.58 -27.85
C ARG A 371 -7.02 2.30 -27.14
N VAL A 372 -6.55 1.34 -27.92
CA VAL A 372 -6.04 0.04 -27.46
C VAL A 372 -4.53 0.07 -27.54
N VAL A 373 -3.86 -0.51 -26.55
CA VAL A 373 -2.42 -0.77 -26.56
C VAL A 373 -2.20 -2.27 -26.52
N LYS A 374 -1.53 -2.80 -27.54
CA LYS A 374 -1.20 -4.21 -27.67
C LYS A 374 0.31 -4.42 -27.53
N ILE A 375 0.70 -5.42 -26.74
CA ILE A 375 2.07 -5.91 -26.60
C ILE A 375 2.05 -7.40 -26.92
N ASN A 376 2.14 -7.71 -28.21
CA ASN A 376 1.96 -9.06 -28.77
C ASN A 376 0.70 -9.76 -28.23
N ASP A 377 0.83 -11.00 -27.75
CA ASP A 377 -0.18 -11.82 -27.10
C ASP A 377 -0.15 -11.69 -25.58
N PHE A 378 0.75 -10.88 -25.03
CA PHE A 378 1.01 -10.82 -23.60
C PHE A 378 0.13 -9.81 -22.86
N SER A 379 -0.11 -8.63 -23.46
CA SER A 379 -1.01 -7.61 -22.90
C SER A 379 -1.81 -6.93 -24.03
N LEU A 380 -3.10 -6.69 -23.76
CA LEU A 380 -4.03 -6.00 -24.63
C LEU A 380 -5.01 -5.20 -23.75
N GLU A 381 -4.89 -3.87 -23.77
CA GLU A 381 -5.57 -3.01 -22.78
C GLU A 381 -6.08 -1.71 -23.39
N LEU A 382 -7.20 -1.20 -22.87
CA LEU A 382 -7.69 0.14 -23.20
C LEU A 382 -6.85 1.17 -22.44
N CYS A 383 -6.03 1.93 -23.17
CA CYS A 383 -5.13 2.89 -22.55
C CYS A 383 -4.91 4.14 -23.42
N GLY A 384 -5.20 5.31 -22.82
CA GLY A 384 -4.98 6.62 -23.42
C GLY A 384 -3.57 7.18 -23.21
N GLY A 385 -2.73 6.52 -22.42
CA GLY A 385 -1.42 7.01 -22.00
C GLY A 385 -0.32 6.99 -23.06
N THR A 386 0.85 7.50 -22.69
CA THR A 386 2.04 7.47 -23.54
C THR A 386 2.85 6.21 -23.28
N HIS A 387 3.32 5.55 -24.35
CA HIS A 387 4.06 4.30 -24.28
C HIS A 387 5.40 4.39 -25.01
N VAL A 388 6.32 3.48 -24.66
CA VAL A 388 7.50 3.24 -25.49
C VAL A 388 7.10 2.53 -26.78
N GLN A 389 7.95 2.57 -27.80
CA GLN A 389 7.72 1.90 -29.09
C GLN A 389 8.01 0.40 -29.01
N ASN A 390 8.98 0.00 -28.18
CA ASN A 390 9.35 -1.38 -27.96
C ASN A 390 9.66 -1.62 -26.49
N THR A 391 9.35 -2.81 -25.97
CA THR A 391 9.56 -3.15 -24.55
C THR A 391 11.03 -3.02 -24.13
N GLY A 392 12.00 -3.19 -25.03
CA GLY A 392 13.42 -3.02 -24.73
C GLY A 392 13.79 -1.58 -24.35
N GLN A 393 13.00 -0.58 -24.74
CA GLN A 393 13.21 0.82 -24.35
C GLN A 393 12.92 1.08 -22.87
N ILE A 394 12.24 0.15 -22.18
CA ILE A 394 12.00 0.20 -20.73
C ILE A 394 13.33 0.12 -19.97
N GLY A 395 14.29 -0.66 -20.48
CA GLY A 395 15.50 -0.99 -19.73
C GLY A 395 15.18 -1.91 -18.55
N LEU A 396 15.99 -1.89 -17.49
CA LEU A 396 15.77 -2.74 -16.32
C LEU A 396 14.44 -2.37 -15.63
N PHE A 397 13.62 -3.37 -15.29
CA PHE A 397 12.48 -3.23 -14.39
C PHE A 397 12.81 -3.85 -13.03
N ARG A 398 12.41 -3.18 -11.95
CA ARG A 398 12.68 -3.65 -10.59
C ARG A 398 11.54 -3.33 -9.63
N ILE A 399 11.11 -4.32 -8.86
CA ILE A 399 10.18 -4.18 -7.74
C ILE A 399 10.96 -3.69 -6.53
N GLU A 400 10.55 -2.56 -5.97
CA GLU A 400 11.16 -1.96 -4.77
C GLU A 400 10.46 -2.46 -3.51
N ALA A 401 9.14 -2.56 -3.55
CA ALA A 401 8.37 -2.89 -2.37
C ALA A 401 7.03 -3.54 -2.71
N GLU A 402 6.58 -4.36 -1.75
CA GLU A 402 5.24 -4.94 -1.70
C GLU A 402 4.64 -4.64 -0.32
N SER A 403 3.40 -4.15 -0.28
CA SER A 403 2.74 -3.74 0.97
C SER A 403 1.22 -3.92 0.94
N SER A 404 0.59 -3.98 2.12
CA SER A 404 -0.87 -3.93 2.27
C SER A 404 -1.33 -2.49 2.34
N VAL A 405 -2.26 -2.09 1.48
CA VAL A 405 -2.87 -0.74 1.55
C VAL A 405 -4.18 -0.79 2.33
N ALA A 406 -4.98 -1.82 2.09
CA ALA A 406 -6.24 -2.08 2.78
C ALA A 406 -6.50 -3.60 2.78
N ALA A 407 -7.52 -4.04 3.51
CA ALA A 407 -7.94 -5.44 3.50
C ALA A 407 -8.38 -5.86 2.08
N GLY A 408 -7.65 -6.83 1.50
CA GLY A 408 -7.85 -7.32 0.12
C GLY A 408 -7.13 -6.52 -0.97
N ILE A 409 -6.33 -5.50 -0.61
CA ILE A 409 -5.58 -4.67 -1.57
C ILE A 409 -4.09 -4.69 -1.26
N ARG A 410 -3.30 -5.17 -2.20
CA ARG A 410 -1.84 -5.10 -2.18
C ARG A 410 -1.35 -4.00 -3.09
N ARG A 411 -0.16 -3.47 -2.81
CA ARG A 411 0.53 -2.47 -3.61
C ARG A 411 1.91 -2.96 -3.97
N ILE A 412 2.24 -2.85 -5.25
CA ILE A 412 3.58 -3.02 -5.78
C ILE A 412 4.11 -1.66 -6.17
N GLU A 413 5.28 -1.30 -5.66
CA GLU A 413 6.05 -0.15 -6.13
C GLU A 413 7.27 -0.66 -6.90
N ALA A 414 7.50 -0.07 -8.07
CA ALA A 414 8.58 -0.47 -8.95
C ALA A 414 9.17 0.72 -9.70
N VAL A 415 10.39 0.52 -10.22
CA VAL A 415 11.15 1.50 -10.99
C VAL A 415 11.64 0.89 -12.29
N THR A 416 11.88 1.74 -13.30
CA THR A 416 12.43 1.30 -14.59
C THR A 416 13.63 2.13 -15.03
N GLY A 417 14.38 1.62 -16.00
CA GLY A 417 15.41 2.35 -16.71
C GLY A 417 16.50 2.91 -15.79
N GLU A 418 16.71 4.23 -15.85
CA GLU A 418 17.77 4.90 -15.09
C GLU A 418 17.55 4.81 -13.57
N GLU A 419 16.31 4.89 -13.10
CA GLU A 419 16.01 4.80 -11.66
C GLU A 419 16.30 3.39 -11.11
N ALA A 420 15.93 2.35 -11.87
CA ALA A 420 16.29 0.97 -11.54
C ALA A 420 17.81 0.75 -11.53
N TYR A 421 18.51 1.31 -12.51
CA TYR A 421 19.98 1.26 -12.56
C TYR A 421 20.63 2.00 -11.38
N ARG A 422 20.11 3.17 -11.00
CA ARG A 422 20.59 3.93 -9.84
C ARG A 422 20.43 3.13 -8.55
N LYS A 423 19.29 2.46 -8.38
CA LYS A 423 19.04 1.56 -7.23
C LYS A 423 20.02 0.41 -7.18
N MET A 424 20.28 -0.24 -8.31
CA MET A 424 21.30 -1.30 -8.41
C MET A 424 22.69 -0.79 -8.00
N ILE A 425 23.08 0.43 -8.39
CA ILE A 425 24.36 1.03 -7.96
C ILE A 425 24.39 1.28 -6.45
N GLU A 426 23.31 1.83 -5.88
CA GLU A 426 23.21 2.12 -4.44
C GLU A 426 23.41 0.84 -3.61
N GLU A 427 22.74 -0.24 -3.98
CA GLU A 427 22.88 -1.53 -3.31
C GLU A 427 24.27 -2.14 -3.49
N ARG A 428 24.83 -2.06 -4.70
CA ARG A 428 26.19 -2.53 -4.95
C ARG A 428 27.21 -1.79 -4.07
N LYS A 429 27.01 -0.50 -3.81
CA LYS A 429 27.85 0.28 -2.88
C LYS A 429 27.71 -0.22 -1.45
N ILE A 430 26.48 -0.51 -0.99
CA ILE A 430 26.23 -1.06 0.35
C ILE A 430 26.92 -2.41 0.50
N ILE A 431 26.71 -3.32 -0.45
CA ILE A 431 27.31 -4.66 -0.44
C ILE A 431 28.84 -4.57 -0.42
N ARG A 432 29.43 -3.71 -1.25
CA ARG A 432 30.88 -3.50 -1.27
C ARG A 432 31.41 -2.94 0.06
N SER A 433 30.71 -1.96 0.64
CA SER A 433 31.08 -1.40 1.95
C SER A 433 31.02 -2.48 3.03
N MET A 434 30.02 -3.37 3.00
CA MET A 434 29.97 -4.51 3.91
C MET A 434 31.15 -5.46 3.68
N SER A 435 31.48 -5.80 2.43
CA SER A 435 32.66 -6.62 2.12
C SER A 435 33.96 -6.02 2.67
N GLU A 436 34.13 -4.71 2.59
CA GLU A 436 35.28 -4.00 3.15
C GLU A 436 35.30 -4.06 4.69
N VAL A 437 34.15 -3.87 5.35
CA VAL A 437 34.02 -3.96 6.82
C VAL A 437 34.29 -5.37 7.34
N PHE A 438 33.75 -6.39 6.68
CA PHE A 438 33.97 -7.79 7.06
C PHE A 438 35.30 -8.36 6.57
N ASN A 439 36.02 -7.62 5.72
CA ASN A 439 37.21 -8.08 5.00
C ASN A 439 36.97 -9.46 4.35
N ALA A 440 35.86 -9.59 3.61
CA ALA A 440 35.41 -10.85 3.03
C ALA A 440 34.73 -10.63 1.67
N PRO A 441 34.83 -11.61 0.75
CA PRO A 441 34.09 -11.56 -0.51
C PRO A 441 32.57 -11.58 -0.27
N VAL A 442 31.80 -11.09 -1.24
CA VAL A 442 30.34 -10.89 -1.10
C VAL A 442 29.62 -12.19 -0.75
N GLU A 443 30.07 -13.28 -1.36
CA GLU A 443 29.54 -14.64 -1.20
C GLU A 443 29.71 -15.17 0.24
N GLU A 444 30.70 -14.66 0.98
CA GLU A 444 30.97 -15.05 2.37
C GLU A 444 30.33 -14.12 3.41
N LEU A 445 29.79 -12.97 2.99
CA LEU A 445 29.28 -11.95 3.93
C LEU A 445 28.23 -12.51 4.89
N GLN A 446 27.30 -13.33 4.37
CA GLN A 446 26.25 -13.94 5.18
C GLN A 446 26.83 -14.87 6.25
N ASN A 447 27.80 -15.70 5.88
CA ASN A 447 28.47 -16.61 6.81
C ASN A 447 29.29 -15.85 7.85
N ARG A 448 29.99 -14.78 7.46
CA ARG A 448 30.74 -13.91 8.37
C ARG A 448 29.84 -13.20 9.37
N LEU A 449 28.69 -12.68 8.91
CA LEU A 449 27.70 -12.06 9.78
C LEU A 449 27.12 -13.07 10.79
N GLN A 450 26.77 -14.28 10.35
CA GLN A 450 26.29 -15.34 11.23
C GLN A 450 27.33 -15.74 12.27
N ALA A 451 28.59 -15.91 11.86
CA ALA A 451 29.69 -16.21 12.77
C ALA A 451 29.89 -15.10 13.81
N LEU A 452 29.82 -13.82 13.40
CA LEU A 452 29.94 -12.68 14.30
C LEU A 452 28.79 -12.61 15.32
N ILE A 453 27.55 -12.89 14.88
CA ILE A 453 26.38 -12.96 15.77
C ILE A 453 26.55 -14.08 16.81
N GLU A 454 27.03 -15.25 16.40
CA GLU A 454 27.23 -16.37 17.32
C GLU A 454 28.41 -16.14 18.28
N GLN A 455 29.49 -15.51 17.80
CA GLN A 455 30.60 -15.06 18.64
C GLN A 455 30.12 -14.03 19.68
N ASN A 456 29.29 -13.06 19.29
CA ASN A 456 28.73 -12.07 20.22
C ASN A 456 27.89 -12.74 21.31
N LYS A 457 27.01 -13.70 20.95
CA LYS A 457 26.24 -14.47 21.95
C LYS A 457 27.14 -15.25 22.90
N THR A 458 28.25 -15.80 22.40
CA THR A 458 29.22 -16.55 23.20
C THR A 458 29.96 -15.62 24.18
N LEU A 459 30.45 -14.48 23.69
CA LEU A 459 31.12 -13.46 24.50
C LEU A 459 30.19 -12.88 25.57
N GLU A 460 28.92 -12.65 25.25
CA GLU A 460 27.92 -12.22 26.24
C GLU A 460 27.74 -13.25 27.36
N LYS A 461 27.67 -14.54 27.04
CA LYS A 461 27.59 -15.62 28.03
C LYS A 461 28.86 -15.72 28.87
N GLU A 462 30.04 -15.59 28.26
CA GLU A 462 31.31 -15.61 28.98
C GLU A 462 31.45 -14.41 29.92
N LEU A 463 31.07 -13.21 29.48
CA LEU A 463 31.02 -12.01 30.32
C LEU A 463 30.09 -12.21 31.51
N GLN A 464 28.92 -12.83 31.30
CA GLN A 464 28.01 -13.14 32.40
C GLN A 464 28.63 -14.12 33.40
N LYS A 465 29.31 -15.18 32.92
CA LYS A 465 30.01 -16.15 33.78
C LYS A 465 31.14 -15.51 34.58
N ILE A 466 31.96 -14.67 33.95
CA ILE A 466 33.07 -13.97 34.62
C ILE A 466 32.53 -13.05 35.71
N ARG A 467 31.44 -12.33 35.43
CA ARG A 467 30.78 -11.46 36.43
C ARG A 467 30.21 -12.25 37.59
N LEU A 468 29.51 -13.34 37.33
CA LEU A 468 29.00 -14.21 38.38
C LEU A 468 30.12 -14.76 39.27
N LYS A 469 31.25 -15.15 38.67
CA LYS A 469 32.43 -15.61 39.41
C LYS A 469 33.03 -14.49 40.28
N SER A 470 33.16 -13.27 39.75
CA SER A 470 33.64 -12.11 40.50
C SER A 470 32.70 -11.75 41.66
N SER A 471 31.38 -11.73 41.43
CA SER A 471 30.38 -11.54 42.47
C SER A 471 30.44 -12.61 43.55
N SER A 472 30.67 -13.87 43.17
CA SER A 472 30.83 -14.99 44.11
C SER A 472 32.05 -14.82 45.02
N GLN A 473 33.16 -14.30 44.50
CA GLN A 473 34.36 -13.98 45.28
C GLN A 473 34.15 -12.79 46.23
N ASN A 474 33.43 -11.75 45.76
CA ASN A 474 33.06 -10.63 46.62
C ASN A 474 32.15 -11.08 47.76
N VAL A 475 31.20 -11.97 47.48
CA VAL A 475 30.33 -12.57 48.50
C VAL A 475 31.13 -13.34 49.55
N ASP A 476 32.16 -14.10 49.17
CA ASP A 476 33.04 -14.77 50.15
C ASP A 476 33.69 -13.75 51.10
N GLN A 477 34.23 -12.66 50.55
CA GLN A 477 34.81 -11.58 51.36
C GLN A 477 33.78 -10.89 52.25
N TRP A 478 32.54 -10.72 51.78
CA TRP A 478 31.48 -10.10 52.59
C TRP A 478 31.05 -11.01 53.75
N ILE A 479 31.03 -12.33 53.53
CA ILE A 479 30.73 -13.31 54.57
C ILE A 479 31.87 -13.40 55.59
N GLU A 480 33.13 -13.35 55.15
CA GLU A 480 34.29 -13.30 56.06
C GLU A 480 34.27 -12.05 56.96
N ASN A 481 33.81 -10.92 56.42
CA ASN A 481 33.66 -9.66 57.17
C ASN A 481 32.28 -9.51 57.83
N ALA A 482 31.45 -10.57 57.87
CA ALA A 482 30.13 -10.52 58.48
C ALA A 482 30.23 -10.26 59.98
N LYS A 483 29.31 -9.43 60.51
CA LYS A 483 29.22 -9.20 61.95
C LYS A 483 28.34 -10.25 62.60
N ASP A 484 28.74 -10.74 63.78
CA ASP A 484 27.89 -11.56 64.63
C ASP A 484 27.02 -10.64 65.50
N VAL A 485 25.70 -10.84 65.46
CA VAL A 485 24.72 -10.12 66.27
C VAL A 485 23.74 -11.15 66.82
N ASP A 486 23.76 -11.33 68.14
CA ASP A 486 22.88 -12.27 68.88
C ASP A 486 22.86 -13.69 68.30
N GLY A 487 23.99 -14.17 67.76
CA GLY A 487 24.13 -15.51 67.17
C GLY A 487 23.75 -15.60 65.69
N PHE A 488 23.42 -14.49 65.04
CA PHE A 488 23.18 -14.41 63.59
C PHE A 488 24.31 -13.66 62.88
N ARG A 489 24.76 -14.22 61.74
CA ARG A 489 25.69 -13.51 60.85
C ARG A 489 24.93 -12.48 60.01
N LEU A 490 25.35 -11.22 60.12
CA LEU A 490 24.80 -10.10 59.38
C LEU A 490 25.80 -9.61 58.31
N VAL A 491 25.38 -9.68 57.05
CA VAL A 491 26.11 -9.13 55.89
C VAL A 491 25.33 -7.95 55.32
N VAL A 492 25.90 -6.75 55.37
CA VAL A 492 25.33 -5.55 54.76
C VAL A 492 26.36 -4.96 53.81
N THR A 493 26.04 -4.86 52.53
CA THR A 493 26.97 -4.33 51.53
C THR A 493 26.24 -3.58 50.44
N SER A 494 26.82 -2.47 50.01
CA SER A 494 26.34 -1.78 48.82
C SER A 494 26.95 -2.38 47.56
N VAL A 495 26.11 -2.68 46.58
CA VAL A 495 26.48 -3.27 45.29
C VAL A 495 25.98 -2.37 44.16
N LYS A 496 26.70 -2.36 43.03
CA LYS A 496 26.29 -1.60 41.83
C LYS A 496 25.90 -2.56 40.69
N PRO A 497 24.73 -3.21 40.76
CA PRO A 497 24.26 -4.10 39.71
C PRO A 497 23.85 -3.27 38.47
N ARG A 498 23.99 -3.85 37.27
CA ARG A 498 23.54 -3.22 36.01
C ARG A 498 22.08 -3.55 35.67
N SER A 499 21.52 -4.56 36.32
CA SER A 499 20.14 -4.98 36.14
C SER A 499 19.59 -5.58 37.43
N VAL A 500 18.26 -5.64 37.54
CA VAL A 500 17.57 -6.28 38.66
C VAL A 500 17.91 -7.78 38.72
N ASP A 501 18.08 -8.44 37.58
CA ASP A 501 18.38 -9.88 37.54
C ASP A 501 19.81 -10.17 38.02
N GLU A 502 20.77 -9.30 37.72
CA GLU A 502 22.13 -9.39 38.28
C GLU A 502 22.10 -9.24 39.81
N LEU A 503 21.33 -8.28 40.35
CA LEU A 503 21.18 -8.12 41.80
C LEU A 503 20.57 -9.37 42.45
N LYS A 504 19.53 -9.95 41.84
CA LYS A 504 18.93 -11.20 42.32
C LYS A 504 19.94 -12.35 42.33
N GLN A 505 20.72 -12.52 41.26
CA GLN A 505 21.75 -13.55 41.19
C GLN A 505 22.82 -13.39 42.26
N ILE A 506 23.27 -12.16 42.54
CA ILE A 506 24.21 -11.89 43.65
C ILE A 506 23.57 -12.25 45.00
N GLY A 507 22.29 -11.90 45.20
CA GLY A 507 21.52 -12.25 46.39
C GLY A 507 21.37 -13.75 46.58
N ASP A 508 21.11 -14.51 45.50
CA ASP A 508 21.01 -15.96 45.52
C ASP A 508 22.35 -16.61 45.93
N VAL A 509 23.47 -16.13 45.37
CA VAL A 509 24.82 -16.62 45.74
C VAL A 509 25.14 -16.30 47.20
N LEU A 510 24.81 -15.11 47.68
CA LEU A 510 24.97 -14.75 49.10
C LEU A 510 24.13 -15.66 50.01
N ARG A 511 22.87 -15.91 49.66
CA ARG A 511 21.99 -16.78 50.42
C ARG A 511 22.53 -18.22 50.49
N GLU A 512 22.99 -18.75 49.35
CA GLU A 512 23.52 -20.12 49.26
C GLU A 512 24.78 -20.29 50.12
N LYS A 513 25.70 -19.31 50.08
CA LYS A 513 26.97 -19.37 50.83
C LYS A 513 26.84 -19.05 52.31
N LEU A 514 25.97 -18.11 52.68
CA LEU A 514 25.77 -17.70 54.08
C LEU A 514 25.14 -18.81 54.92
N LYS A 515 24.30 -19.66 54.31
CA LYS A 515 23.53 -20.79 54.90
C LYS A 515 22.52 -20.40 55.99
N SER A 516 22.92 -19.60 56.98
CA SER A 516 22.08 -19.06 58.05
C SER A 516 22.58 -17.68 58.45
N GLY A 517 21.68 -16.67 58.41
CA GLY A 517 22.02 -15.28 58.69
C GLY A 517 21.11 -14.30 57.94
N ILE A 518 21.46 -13.02 57.98
CA ILE A 518 20.73 -11.93 57.33
C ILE A 518 21.67 -11.25 56.32
N GLY A 519 21.21 -11.15 55.06
CA GLY A 519 21.93 -10.46 53.98
C GLY A 519 21.14 -9.27 53.46
N VAL A 520 21.74 -8.08 53.43
CA VAL A 520 21.16 -6.87 52.85
C VAL A 520 22.10 -6.34 51.78
N LEU A 521 21.62 -6.34 50.53
CA LEU A 521 22.33 -5.82 49.35
C LEU A 521 21.65 -4.53 48.89
N GLY A 522 22.40 -3.44 48.75
CA GLY A 522 21.87 -2.09 48.49
C GLY A 522 22.53 -1.33 47.36
#